data_AF-A0A420CU72-F1
#
_entry.id   AF-A0A420CU72-F1
#
_cell.length_a   1.000
_cell.length_b   1.000
_cell.length_c   1.000
_cell.angle_alpha   90.00
_cell.angle_beta   90.00
_cell.angle_gamma   90.00
#
_symmetry.space_group_name_H-M   'P 1'
#
loop_
_entity.id
_entity.type
_entity.pdbx_description
1 polymer ?
#
loop_
_entity_poly.entity_id
_entity_poly.type
_entity_poly.pdbx_seq_one_letter_code
_entity_poly.pdbx_strand_id
1 'polypeptide(L)' 'MAYNKTNYYKKIVKIQEITEEYRFRQGLTYKEIFYSYIEPQFHISRRTFGTYLGIPAKRELRKLQEKECNNGNQLTFNF' A
#
# COMPACT_ATOMS: atom_id res chain seq x y z
N MET A 1 17.30 10.00 -4.99
CA MET A 1 16.24 9.39 -4.16
C MET A 1 15.61 8.24 -4.92
N ALA A 2 15.94 6.99 -4.61
CA ALA A 2 15.24 5.86 -5.22
C ALA A 2 13.83 5.79 -4.62
N TYR A 3 12.79 5.90 -5.46
CA TYR A 3 11.42 5.64 -5.03
C TYR A 3 11.33 4.18 -4.59
N ASN A 4 11.42 3.94 -3.29
CA ASN A 4 11.40 2.59 -2.76
C ASN A 4 10.01 2.00 -3.03
N LYS A 5 9.93 1.05 -3.98
CA LYS A 5 8.69 0.34 -4.33
C LYS A 5 8.00 -0.23 -3.08
N THR A 6 8.77 -0.63 -2.08
CA THR A 6 8.25 -1.08 -0.78
C THR A 6 7.44 0.02 -0.08
N ASN A 7 7.91 1.26 -0.04
CA ASN A 7 7.17 2.39 0.56
C ASN A 7 5.91 2.75 -0.22
N TYR A 8 5.96 2.64 -1.55
CA TYR A 8 4.79 2.84 -2.40
C TYR A 8 3.68 1.83 -2.08
N TYR A 9 4.00 0.53 -2.05
CA TYR A 9 3.00 -0.49 -1.72
C TYR A 9 2.54 -0.40 -0.26
N LYS A 10 3.42 -0.04 0.69
CA LYS A 10 3.03 0.22 2.09
C LYS A 10 1.97 1.33 2.18
N LYS A 11 2.15 2.44 1.44
CA LYS A 11 1.16 3.53 1.37
C LYS A 11 -0.20 3.02 0.87
N ILE A 12 -0.20 2.22 -0.20
CA ILE A 12 -1.43 1.68 -0.77
C ILE A 12 -2.14 0.73 0.20
N VAL A 13 -1.40 -0.18 0.82
CA VAL A 13 -1.96 -1.13 1.81
C VAL A 13 -2.63 -0.37 2.96
N LYS A 14 -1.99 0.68 3.47
CA LYS A 14 -2.58 1.52 4.53
C LYS A 14 -3.90 2.17 4.10
N ILE A 15 -3.97 2.69 2.87
CA ILE A 15 -5.20 3.28 2.30
C ILE A 15 -6.30 2.21 2.18
N GLN A 16 -5.95 1.00 1.74
CA GLN A 16 -6.89 -0.12 1.60
C GLN A 16 -7.43 -0.55 2.97
N GLU A 17 -6.58 -0.67 3.97
CA GLU A 17 -6.97 -1.06 5.34
C GLU A 17 -7.91 -0.03 5.97
N ILE A 18 -7.59 1.27 5.88
CA ILE A 18 -8.48 2.35 6.32
C ILE A 18 -9.83 2.24 5.62
N THR A 19 -9.81 2.03 4.29
CA THR A 19 -11.04 1.94 3.51
C THR A 19 -11.89 0.72 3.91
N GLU A 20 -11.27 -0.45 4.08
CA GLU A 20 -11.92 -1.66 4.54
C GLU A 20 -12.53 -1.46 5.94
N GLU A 21 -11.79 -0.87 6.87
CA GLU A 21 -12.26 -0.62 8.23
C GLU A 21 -13.52 0.24 8.26
N TYR A 22 -13.48 1.42 7.63
CA TYR A 22 -14.63 2.33 7.62
C TYR A 22 -15.81 1.77 6.84
N ARG A 23 -15.54 1.07 5.72
CA ARG A 23 -16.60 0.47 4.92
C ARG A 23 -17.31 -0.67 5.64
N PHE A 24 -16.57 -1.59 6.25
CA PHE A 24 -17.16 -2.76 6.91
C PHE A 24 -17.72 -2.44 8.29
N ARG A 25 -17.06 -1.58 9.07
CA ARG A 25 -17.51 -1.27 10.45
C ARG A 25 -18.56 -0.18 10.50
N GLN A 26 -18.48 0.81 9.61
CA GLN A 26 -19.37 1.99 9.66
C GLN A 26 -20.34 2.07 8.47
N GLY A 27 -20.20 1.19 7.47
CA GLY A 27 -21.09 1.18 6.30
C GLY A 27 -20.90 2.38 5.36
N LEU A 28 -19.79 3.12 5.50
CA LEU A 28 -19.55 4.32 4.70
C LEU A 28 -19.29 4.00 3.23
N THR A 29 -19.70 4.91 2.34
CA THR A 29 -19.41 4.81 0.92
C THR A 29 -17.97 5.20 0.62
N TYR A 30 -17.42 4.71 -0.49
CA TYR A 30 -16.08 5.11 -0.94
C TYR A 30 -15.91 6.62 -1.13
N LYS A 31 -16.99 7.35 -1.46
CA LYS A 31 -16.96 8.80 -1.60
C LYS A 31 -16.73 9.47 -0.25
N GLU A 32 -17.49 9.07 0.77
CA GLU A 32 -17.36 9.61 2.13
C GLU A 32 -16.01 9.25 2.73
N ILE A 33 -15.58 8.00 2.58
CA ILE A 33 -14.27 7.55 3.07
C ILE A 33 -13.15 8.37 2.45
N PHE A 34 -13.24 8.65 1.15
CA PHE A 34 -12.25 9.44 0.45
C PHE A 34 -12.11 10.85 1.02
N TYR A 35 -13.22 11.60 1.10
CA TYR A 35 -13.17 13.00 1.55
C TYR A 35 -12.89 13.14 3.05
N SER A 36 -13.41 12.24 3.88
CA SER A 36 -13.27 12.35 5.34
C SER A 36 -11.93 11.83 5.86
N TYR A 37 -11.36 10.77 5.26
CA TYR A 37 -10.22 10.05 5.84
C TYR A 37 -9.00 9.96 4.92
N ILE A 38 -9.19 9.85 3.60
CA ILE A 38 -8.07 9.60 2.68
C ILE A 38 -7.44 10.90 2.16
N GLU A 39 -8.24 11.81 1.61
CA GLU A 39 -7.74 13.07 1.05
C GLU A 39 -6.97 13.91 2.09
N PRO A 40 -7.46 14.11 3.33
CA PRO A 40 -6.78 14.96 4.31
C PRO A 40 -5.42 14.40 4.76
N GLN A 41 -5.24 13.07 4.70
CA GLN A 41 -4.03 12.40 5.18
C GLN A 41 -2.99 12.12 4.09
N PHE A 42 -3.46 11.75 2.89
CA PHE A 42 -2.59 11.26 1.81
C PHE A 42 -2.45 12.26 0.65
N HIS A 43 -3.28 13.31 0.62
CA HIS A 43 -3.32 14.34 -0.41
C HIS A 43 -3.31 13.77 -1.83
N ILE A 44 -4.17 12.77 -2.08
CA ILE A 44 -4.31 12.13 -3.38
C ILE A 44 -5.65 12.49 -4.02
N SER A 45 -5.69 12.50 -5.35
CA SER A 45 -6.93 12.68 -6.09
C SER A 45 -7.86 11.46 -5.93
N ARG A 46 -9.15 11.67 -6.12
CA ARG A 46 -10.15 10.58 -6.13
C ARG A 46 -9.87 9.52 -7.20
N ARG A 47 -9.30 9.93 -8.34
CA ARG A 47 -8.87 9.01 -9.41
C ARG A 47 -7.75 8.10 -8.91
N THR A 48 -6.74 8.66 -8.26
CA THR A 48 -5.62 7.92 -7.67
C THR A 48 -6.10 6.96 -6.60
N PHE A 49 -7.04 7.38 -5.75
CA PHE A 49 -7.68 6.52 -4.77
C PHE A 49 -8.34 5.31 -5.41
N GLY A 50 -9.16 5.50 -6.46
CA GLY A 50 -9.75 4.40 -7.22
C GLY A 50 -8.72 3.45 -7.81
N THR A 51 -7.62 3.98 -8.37
CA THR A 51 -6.49 3.16 -8.84
C THR A 51 -5.89 2.33 -7.71
N TYR A 52 -5.66 2.92 -6.54
CA TYR A 52 -5.07 2.24 -5.40
C TYR A 52 -5.93 1.10 -4.84
N LEU A 53 -7.26 1.26 -4.83
CA LEU A 53 -8.17 0.18 -4.43
C LEU A 53 -8.08 -1.05 -5.36
N GLY A 54 -7.76 -0.85 -6.64
CA GLY A 54 -7.61 -1.95 -7.61
C GLY A 54 -6.24 -2.63 -7.62
N ILE A 55 -5.23 -2.08 -6.93
CA ILE A 55 -3.88 -2.65 -6.93
C ILE A 55 -3.78 -3.79 -5.91
N PRO A 56 -3.25 -4.97 -6.27
CA PRO A 56 -3.00 -6.06 -5.32
C PRO A 56 -1.76 -5.79 -4.44
N ALA A 57 -1.76 -4.70 -3.68
CA ALA A 57 -0.58 -4.17 -2.99
C ALA A 57 -0.03 -5.11 -1.92
N LYS A 58 -0.89 -5.79 -1.14
CA LYS A 58 -0.47 -6.80 -0.14
C LYS A 58 0.38 -7.91 -0.79
N ARG A 59 -0.01 -8.38 -1.98
CA ARG A 59 0.71 -9.42 -2.74
C ARG A 59 2.06 -8.92 -3.25
N GLU A 60 2.09 -7.73 -3.84
CA GLU A 60 3.33 -7.17 -4.38
C GLU A 60 4.34 -6.82 -3.28
N LEU A 61 3.87 -6.35 -2.13
CA LEU A 61 4.69 -6.09 -0.95
C LEU A 61 5.35 -7.37 -0.44
N ARG A 62 4.60 -8.48 -0.36
CA ARG A 62 5.15 -9.79 0.03
C ARG A 62 6.26 -10.26 -0.91
N LYS A 63 6.07 -10.14 -2.23
CA LYS A 63 7.11 -10.48 -3.22
C LYS A 63 8.39 -9.66 -3.05
N LEU A 64 8.27 -8.39 -2.67
CA LEU A 64 9.43 -7.54 -2.42
C LEU A 64 10.17 -7.98 -1.15
N GLN A 65 9.45 -8.29 -0.08
CA GLN A 65 10.04 -8.83 1.16
C GLN A 65 10.77 -10.15 0.92
N GLU A 66 10.18 -11.07 0.14
CA GLU A 66 10.81 -12.34 -0.22
C GLU A 66 12.11 -12.13 -1.01
N LYS A 67 12.14 -11.15 -1.93
CA LYS A 67 13.35 -10.79 -2.68
C LYS A 67 14.44 -10.17 -1.79
N GLU A 68 14.07 -9.27 -0.89
CA GLU A 68 15.01 -8.66 0.06
C GLU A 68 15.62 -9.73 1.00
N CYS A 69 14.80 -10.67 1.48
CA CYS A 69 15.27 -11.81 2.28
C CYS A 69 16.27 -12.69 1.51
N ASN A 70 15.95 -13.04 0.27
CA ASN A 70 16.81 -13.91 -0.55
C ASN A 70 18.15 -13.25 -0.92
N ASN A 71 18.17 -11.93 -1.15
CA ASN A 71 19.41 -11.21 -1.47
C ASN A 71 20.36 -11.07 -0.27
N GLY A 72 19.84 -11.07 0.97
CA GLY A 72 20.67 -11.01 2.18
C GLY A 72 21.52 -12.26 2.43
N ASN A 73 21.10 -13.41 1.89
CA ASN A 73 21.77 -14.70 2.11
C ASN A 73 22.85 -15.04 1.06
N GLN A 74 23.13 -14.17 0.09
CA GLN A 74 24.02 -14.46 -1.05
C GLN A 74 25.44 -13.87 -0.94
N LEU A 75 25.81 -13.23 0.17
CA LEU A 75 27.09 -12.50 0.29
C LEU A 75 28.23 -13.23 1.02
N THR A 76 28.18 -14.55 1.18
CA THR A 76 29.35 -15.31 1.69
C THR A 76 29.91 -16.24 0.61
N PHE A 77 30.77 -15.70 -0.25
CA PHE A 77 31.81 -16.50 -0.91
C PHE A 77 33.14 -16.16 -0.23
N ASN A 78 33.49 -16.93 0.80
CA ASN A 78 34.86 -16.94 1.31
C ASN A 78 35.69 -17.79 0.33
N PHE A 79 36.57 -17.14 -0.42
CA PHE A 79 37.66 -17.77 -1.17
C PHE A 79 38.82 -18.12 -0.23
#